data_AF-U3TZ24-F1
#
_entry.id   AF-U3TZ24-F1
#
_cell.length_a   1.000
_cell.length_b   1.000
_cell.length_c   1.000
_cell.angle_alpha   90.00
_cell.angle_beta   90.00
_cell.angle_gamma   90.00
#
_symmetry.space_group_name_H-M   'P 1'
#
loop_
_entity.id
_entity.type
_entity.pdbx_description
1 polymer ?
#
loop_
_entity_poly.entity_id
_entity_poly.type
_entity_poly.pdbx_seq_one_letter_code
_entity_poly.pdbx_strand_id
1 'polypeptide(L)'
;MTNAQWLGDHQIEGFALYNLGHYPGVVEGDGTVYCEVYRIDASTLGELDALRSKNGKYKRQLIQTPYGSAWLYVYQRSIAGRTRIASGDWLRRDDAAEA
;
A
#
# COMPACT_ATOMS: atom_id res chain seq x y z
N MET A 1 10.58 -18.10 10.08
CA MET A 1 9.22 -18.68 9.92
C MET A 1 8.26 -17.51 9.84
N THR A 2 7.88 -17.09 8.65
CA THR A 2 7.08 -15.88 8.45
C THR A 2 5.61 -16.22 8.68
N ASN A 3 5.14 -16.11 9.92
CA ASN A 3 3.72 -16.23 10.26
C ASN A 3 2.99 -14.95 9.82
N ALA A 4 2.73 -14.84 8.52
CA ALA A 4 1.79 -13.86 7.98
C ALA A 4 0.44 -14.57 7.80
N GLN A 5 -0.51 -14.30 8.69
CA GLN A 5 -1.87 -14.81 8.55
C GLN A 5 -2.68 -13.81 7.74
N TRP A 6 -3.16 -14.23 6.57
CA TRP A 6 -4.14 -13.45 5.81
C TRP A 6 -5.44 -13.32 6.62
N LEU A 7 -5.88 -12.08 6.85
CA LEU A 7 -7.11 -11.78 7.59
C LEU A 7 -8.29 -11.52 6.65
N GLY A 8 -8.03 -10.87 5.51
CA GLY A 8 -9.03 -10.56 4.50
C GLY A 8 -8.60 -9.41 3.58
N ASP A 9 -9.38 -9.19 2.53
CA ASP A 9 -9.30 -7.99 1.71
C ASP A 9 -9.86 -6.77 2.44
N HIS A 10 -9.32 -5.60 2.10
CA HIS A 10 -9.74 -4.32 2.64
C HIS A 10 -9.62 -3.24 1.59
N GLN A 11 -10.65 -2.40 1.52
CA GLN A 11 -10.69 -1.29 0.58
C GLN A 11 -10.56 0.02 1.34
N ILE A 12 -9.66 0.89 0.89
CA ILE A 12 -9.44 2.19 1.50
C ILE A 12 -9.74 3.29 0.49
N GLU A 13 -10.73 4.11 0.80
CA GLU A 13 -11.09 5.30 0.04
C GLU A 13 -10.22 6.49 0.48
N GLY A 14 -10.01 7.46 -0.40
CA GLY A 14 -9.11 8.58 -0.13
C GLY A 14 -7.62 8.23 -0.32
N PHE A 15 -7.34 7.11 -0.99
CA PHE A 15 -6.01 6.74 -1.43
C PHE A 15 -5.99 6.47 -2.93
N ALA A 16 -4.88 6.77 -3.57
CA ALA A 16 -4.65 6.48 -4.97
C ALA A 16 -3.43 5.57 -5.11
N LEU A 17 -3.57 4.54 -5.95
CA LEU A 17 -2.49 3.62 -6.27
C LEU A 17 -1.75 4.11 -7.52
N TYR A 18 -0.43 4.18 -7.44
CA TYR A 18 0.44 4.56 -8.54
C TYR A 18 1.42 3.44 -8.87
N ASN A 19 1.67 3.23 -10.15
CA ASN A 19 2.69 2.30 -10.60
C ASN A 19 4.07 2.97 -10.59
N LEU A 20 4.98 2.50 -9.73
CA LEU A 20 6.35 3.00 -9.62
C LEU A 20 7.33 2.21 -10.52
N GLY A 21 6.79 1.42 -11.46
CA GLY A 21 7.50 0.49 -12.32
C GLY A 21 7.62 -0.90 -11.68
N HIS A 22 8.43 -1.01 -10.63
CA HIS A 22 8.69 -2.30 -9.96
C HIS A 22 7.85 -2.54 -8.70
N TYR A 23 7.16 -1.51 -8.18
CA TYR A 23 6.39 -1.61 -6.94
C TYR A 23 5.20 -0.64 -6.92
N PRO A 24 4.13 -0.96 -6.18
CA PRO A 24 3.01 -0.04 -5.97
C PRO A 24 3.41 1.10 -5.04
N GLY A 25 2.93 2.31 -5.37
CA GLY A 25 2.97 3.47 -4.51
C GLY A 25 1.56 3.89 -4.13
N VAL A 26 1.17 3.68 -2.87
CA VAL A 26 -0.08 4.22 -2.34
C VAL A 26 0.16 5.67 -1.94
N VAL A 27 -0.67 6.62 -2.37
CA VAL A 27 -0.60 8.02 -1.94
C VAL A 27 -1.98 8.47 -1.45
N GLU A 28 -2.05 9.44 -0.55
CA GLU A 28 -3.33 10.09 -0.18
C GLU A 28 -3.89 10.86 -1.39
N GLY A 29 -5.16 10.67 -1.73
CA GLY A 29 -5.84 11.33 -2.87
C GLY A 29 -7.20 10.73 -3.20
N ASP A 30 -7.96 11.33 -4.12
CA ASP A 30 -9.34 10.94 -4.41
C ASP A 30 -9.47 9.66 -5.26
N GLY A 31 -9.06 8.53 -4.71
CA GLY A 31 -9.23 7.21 -5.31
C GLY A 31 -9.63 6.18 -4.27
N THR A 32 -9.67 4.94 -4.73
CA THR A 32 -9.89 3.78 -3.90
C THR A 32 -8.72 2.84 -4.09
N VAL A 33 -8.21 2.22 -3.03
CA VAL A 33 -7.14 1.21 -3.10
C VAL A 33 -7.64 -0.08 -2.49
N TYR A 34 -7.52 -1.16 -3.25
CA TYR A 34 -7.71 -2.51 -2.76
C TYR A 34 -6.40 -3.01 -2.17
N CYS A 35 -6.46 -3.40 -0.91
CA CYS A 35 -5.33 -3.95 -0.18
C CYS A 35 -5.78 -5.16 0.61
N GLU A 36 -4.82 -5.90 1.14
CA GLU A 36 -5.08 -7.10 1.92
C GLU A 36 -4.45 -6.92 3.29
N VAL A 37 -5.19 -7.31 4.33
CA VAL A 37 -4.74 -7.20 5.70
C VAL A 37 -4.09 -8.53 6.08
N TYR A 38 -2.81 -8.46 6.43
CA TYR A 38 -2.07 -9.60 6.94
C TYR A 38 -1.67 -9.33 8.39
N ARG A 39 -1.96 -10.28 9.26
CA ARG A 39 -1.44 -10.30 10.63
C ARG A 39 -0.05 -10.88 10.61
N ILE A 40 0.94 -10.03 10.90
CA ILE A 40 2.34 -10.41 11.07
C ILE A 40 2.78 -10.18 12.51
N ASP A 41 3.85 -10.84 12.91
CA ASP A 41 4.45 -10.61 14.22
C ASP A 41 5.08 -9.21 14.33
N ALA A 42 5.10 -8.66 15.54
CA ALA A 42 5.68 -7.34 15.82
C ALA A 42 7.17 -7.27 15.43
N SER A 43 7.92 -8.37 15.55
CA SER A 43 9.31 -8.45 15.09
C SER A 43 9.41 -8.24 13.58
N THR A 44 8.60 -8.93 12.78
CA THR A 44 8.59 -8.79 11.30
C THR A 44 8.15 -7.39 10.87
N LEU A 45 7.16 -6.80 11.54
CA LEU A 45 6.74 -5.42 11.29
C LEU A 45 7.86 -4.42 11.61
N GLY A 46 8.62 -4.66 12.69
CA GLY A 46 9.77 -3.84 13.07
C GLY A 46 10.92 -3.92 12.07
N GLU A 47 11.22 -5.11 11.54
CA GLU A 47 12.22 -5.28 10.48
C GLU A 47 11.79 -4.57 9.18
N LEU A 48 10.52 -4.74 8.78
CA LEU A 48 9.93 -4.05 7.64
C LEU A 48 9.97 -2.53 7.83
N ASP A 49 9.75 -2.06 9.07
CA ASP A 49 9.93 -0.65 9.44
C ASP A 49 11.33 -0.17 9.17
N ALA A 50 12.31 -0.83 9.77
CA ALA A 50 13.69 -0.41 9.72
C ALA A 50 14.17 -0.34 8.27
N LEU A 51 13.67 -1.23 7.40
CA LEU A 51 13.95 -1.23 5.98
C LEU A 51 13.29 -0.05 5.22
N ARG A 52 12.00 0.24 5.49
CA ARG A 52 11.20 1.24 4.77
C ARG A 52 11.42 2.66 5.29
N SER A 53 11.56 2.83 6.60
CA SER A 53 11.78 4.09 7.31
C SER A 53 13.18 4.67 7.03
N LYS A 54 14.19 3.83 6.84
CA LYS A 54 15.55 4.26 6.42
C LYS A 54 15.58 5.13 5.16
N ASN A 55 14.57 5.01 4.30
CA ASN A 55 14.50 5.78 3.07
C ASN A 55 13.72 7.11 3.23
N GLY A 56 12.95 7.30 4.30
CA GLY A 56 12.15 8.53 4.52
C GLY A 56 11.13 8.84 3.42
N LYS A 57 10.83 7.90 2.52
CA LYS A 57 9.93 8.11 1.36
C LYS A 57 8.48 7.73 1.65
N TYR A 58 8.24 7.03 2.75
CA TYR A 58 6.94 6.49 3.12
C TYR A 58 6.56 6.97 4.52
N LYS A 59 5.34 7.49 4.64
CA LYS A 59 4.70 7.79 5.92
C LYS A 59 3.86 6.59 6.33
N ARG A 60 3.97 6.22 7.61
CA ARG A 60 3.09 5.22 8.21
C ARG A 60 1.79 5.88 8.62
N GLN A 61 0.68 5.29 8.22
CA GLN A 61 -0.65 5.69 8.63
C GLN A 61 -1.32 4.50 9.27
N LEU A 62 -1.83 4.70 10.49
CA LEU A 62 -2.61 3.68 11.15
C LEU A 62 -4.04 3.79 10.60
N ILE A 63 -4.51 2.73 9.94
CA ILE A 63 -5.88 2.63 9.45
C ILE A 63 -6.65 1.65 10.33
N GLN A 64 -7.92 1.94 10.57
CA GLN A 64 -8.80 0.99 11.24
C GLN A 64 -9.44 0.09 10.19
N THR A 65 -9.16 -1.20 10.27
CA THR A 65 -9.77 -2.23 9.43
C THR A 65 -10.73 -3.06 10.29
N PRO A 66 -11.71 -3.76 9.70
CA PRO A 66 -12.57 -4.68 10.44
C PRO A 66 -11.81 -5.82 11.15
N TYR A 67 -10.56 -6.06 10.76
CA TYR A 67 -9.68 -7.07 11.37
C TYR A 67 -8.75 -6.50 12.45
N GLY A 68 -8.83 -5.19 12.73
CA GLY A 68 -7.99 -4.48 13.69
C GLY A 68 -7.23 -3.30 13.09
N SER A 69 -6.33 -2.71 13.86
CA SER A 69 -5.50 -1.59 13.40
C SER A 69 -4.37 -2.11 12.51
N ALA A 70 -4.31 -1.62 11.26
CA ALA A 70 -3.27 -1.99 10.30
C ALA A 70 -2.37 -0.79 9.99
N TRP A 71 -1.10 -1.07 9.72
CA TRP A 71 -0.14 -0.05 9.30
C TRP A 71 -0.11 0.03 7.77
N LEU A 72 -0.55 1.16 7.24
CA LEU A 72 -0.44 1.50 5.83
C LEU A 72 0.81 2.34 5.58
N TYR A 73 1.53 2.06 4.49
CA TYR A 73 2.65 2.89 4.06
C TYR A 73 2.24 3.76 2.88
N VAL A 74 2.04 5.04 3.15
CA VAL A 74 1.71 6.05 2.17
C VAL A 74 2.98 6.70 1.65
N TYR A 75 3.20 6.63 0.35
CA TYR A 75 4.24 7.35 -0.34
C TYR A 75 3.91 8.84 -0.40
N GLN A 76 4.78 9.68 0.16
CA GLN A 76 4.57 11.14 0.18
C GLN A 76 5.45 11.89 -0.83
N ARG A 77 6.23 11.17 -1.64
CA ARG A 77 7.13 11.79 -2.63
C ARG A 77 6.43 12.04 -3.95
N SER A 78 6.97 12.98 -4.73
CA SER A 78 6.46 13.29 -6.07
C SER A 78 6.36 12.03 -6.93
N ILE A 79 5.13 11.76 -7.34
CA ILE A 79 4.73 10.73 -8.30
C ILE A 79 4.68 11.26 -9.74
N ALA A 80 5.29 12.43 -9.99
CA ALA A 80 5.26 13.10 -11.29
C ALA A 80 5.72 12.15 -12.40
N GLY A 81 4.84 11.91 -13.39
CA GLY A 81 5.09 11.04 -14.54
C GLY A 81 4.77 9.55 -14.35
N ARG A 82 4.12 9.15 -13.24
CA ARG A 82 3.72 7.75 -13.01
C ARG A 82 2.26 7.51 -13.37
N THR A 83 2.00 6.32 -13.90
CA THR A 83 0.64 5.86 -14.23
C THR A 83 -0.15 5.68 -12.94
N ARG A 84 -1.22 6.46 -12.79
CA ARG A 84 -2.22 6.28 -11.75
C ARG A 84 -3.09 5.09 -12.12
N ILE A 85 -3.28 4.18 -11.17
CA ILE A 85 -4.23 3.07 -11.30
C ILE A 85 -5.54 3.55 -10.68
N ALA A 86 -6.49 3.96 -11.52
CA ALA A 86 -7.80 4.43 -11.08
C ALA A 86 -8.62 3.32 -10.39
N SER A 87 -8.43 2.07 -10.82
CA SER A 87 -9.13 0.90 -10.28
C SER A 87 -8.73 0.56 -8.85
N GLY A 88 -7.63 1.10 -8.33
CA GLY A 88 -7.17 0.76 -6.98
C GLY A 88 -6.56 -0.62 -6.80
N ASP A 89 -6.65 -1.46 -7.83
CA ASP A 89 -6.15 -2.83 -7.84
C ASP A 89 -4.76 -2.91 -8.47
N TRP A 90 -3.77 -3.37 -7.70
CA TRP A 90 -2.43 -3.62 -8.24
C TRP A 90 -2.43 -4.69 -9.34
N LEU A 91 -3.28 -5.72 -9.23
CA LEU A 91 -3.40 -6.75 -10.27
C LEU A 91 -3.96 -6.19 -11.59
N ARG A 92 -4.77 -5.13 -11.53
CA ARG A 92 -5.34 -4.49 -12.72
C ARG A 92 -4.45 -3.39 -13.30
N ARG A 93 -3.17 -3.33 -12.91
CA ARG A 93 -2.22 -2.34 -13.45
C ARG A 93 -1.99 -2.46 -14.95
N ASP A 94 -2.21 -3.65 -15.52
CA ASP A 94 -2.01 -3.96 -16.95
C ASP A 94 -3.16 -3.45 -17.84
N ASP A 95 -4.35 -3.24 -17.26
CA ASP A 95 -5.54 -2.71 -17.96
C ASP A 95 -5.30 -1.26 -18.47
N ALA A 96 -4.30 -0.57 -17.91
CA ALA A 96 -3.90 0.79 -18.28
C ALA A 96 -2.66 0.84 -19.20
N ALA A 97 -2.10 -0.30 -19.61
CA ALA A 97 -0.88 -0.35 -20.43
C ALA A 97 -1.13 -0.50 -21.95
N GLU A 98 -2.38 -0.57 -22.39
CA GLU A 98 -2.73 -0.56 -23.82
C GLU A 98 -3.62 0.64 -24.16
N ALA A 99 -2.99 1.79 -24.42
CA ALA A 99 -3.55 2.89 -25.21
C ALA A 99 -2.42 3.72 -25.84
#